data_AF-A0A0D9NHZ0-F1
#
_entry.id   AF-A0A0D9NHZ0-F1
#
_cell.length_a   1.000
_cell.length_b   1.000
_cell.length_c   1.000
_cell.angle_alpha   90.00
_cell.angle_beta   90.00
_cell.angle_gamma   90.00
#
_symmetry.space_group_name_H-M   'P 1'
#
loop_
_entity.id
_entity.type
_entity.pdbx_description
1 polymer ?
#
loop_
_entity_poly.entity_id
_entity_poly.type
_entity_poly.pdbx_seq_one_letter_code
_entity_poly.pdbx_strand_id
1 'polypeptide(L)'
;MNNYGVRNTVALERFLKLVRVQTTHLPEKRNKANEVIPRVKTIFGLARKDDGHGMAHPPRIRQHGAGAKDVEFWLDGEANSSRAPKAAAKGGAKGKGKGKDKAQPESSAASGSGRYITVFDFFRTTYNRVLQHPQLPLVNCGNRENPMYLPAEVCVVFAGQPSKSKLDGTQTQQMIRHA
;
A
#
# COMPACT_ATOMS: atom_id res chain seq x y z
N MET A 1 14.32 -8.71 23.50
CA MET A 1 13.89 -7.84 22.38
C MET A 1 12.90 -8.62 21.53
N ASN A 2 11.66 -8.12 21.37
CA ASN A 2 10.76 -8.69 20.35
C ASN A 2 11.45 -8.51 19.00
N ASN A 3 11.83 -9.60 18.36
CA ASN A 3 12.60 -9.53 17.12
C ASN A 3 11.69 -8.99 16.01
N TYR A 4 11.89 -7.73 15.64
CA TYR A 4 11.22 -7.12 14.49
C TYR A 4 11.92 -7.54 13.20
N GLY A 5 11.22 -7.45 12.07
CA GLY A 5 11.81 -7.64 10.74
C GLY A 5 11.19 -8.80 9.96
N VAL A 6 11.86 -9.20 8.88
CA VAL A 6 11.32 -10.12 7.87
C VAL A 6 11.03 -11.54 8.38
N ARG A 7 11.64 -11.93 9.51
CA ARG A 7 11.39 -13.22 10.19
C ARG A 7 10.13 -13.19 11.07
N ASN A 8 9.62 -12.00 11.41
CA ASN A 8 8.41 -11.82 12.20
C ASN A 8 7.58 -10.67 11.61
N THR A 9 6.91 -10.97 10.50
CA THR A 9 6.14 -9.98 9.75
C THR A 9 4.95 -9.43 10.54
N VAL A 10 4.42 -10.16 11.52
CA VAL A 10 3.34 -9.69 12.41
C VAL A 10 3.84 -8.60 13.36
N ALA A 11 4.99 -8.80 14.01
CA ALA A 11 5.59 -7.78 14.87
C ALA A 11 6.03 -6.56 14.06
N LEU A 12 6.58 -6.78 12.86
CA LEU A 12 6.95 -5.72 11.93
C LEU A 12 5.73 -4.89 11.50
N GLU A 13 4.62 -5.54 11.12
CA GLU A 13 3.38 -4.83 10.77
C GLU A 13 2.90 -3.97 11.93
N ARG A 14 2.86 -4.51 13.16
CA ARG A 14 2.43 -3.74 14.34
C ARG A 14 3.30 -2.51 14.57
N PHE A 15 4.61 -2.62 14.32
CA PHE A 15 5.54 -1.50 14.46
C PHE A 15 5.34 -0.43 13.38
N LEU A 16 5.13 -0.84 12.13
CA LEU A 16 4.98 0.07 11.00
C LEU A 16 3.58 0.67 10.87
N LYS A 17 2.57 0.05 11.49
CA LYS A 17 1.18 0.48 11.39
C LYS A 17 1.02 1.91 11.90
N LEU A 18 0.37 2.75 11.09
CA LEU A 18 0.17 4.19 11.30
C LEU A 18 1.42 5.06 11.18
N VAL A 19 2.59 4.50 10.84
CA VAL A 19 3.76 5.31 10.48
C VAL A 19 3.45 6.05 9.18
N ARG A 20 3.69 7.36 9.18
CA ARG A 20 3.58 8.21 7.99
C ARG A 20 4.90 8.20 7.23
N VAL A 21 4.81 8.04 5.92
CA VAL A 21 5.95 8.01 5.01
C VAL A 21 5.76 8.98 3.87
N GLN A 22 6.81 9.68 3.47
CA GLN A 22 6.88 10.44 2.24
C GLN A 22 7.36 9.53 1.11
N THR A 23 6.67 9.58 -0.02
CA THR A 23 6.99 8.77 -1.20
C THR A 23 7.95 9.48 -2.15
N THR A 24 8.94 8.77 -2.68
CA THR A 24 10.03 9.33 -3.51
C THR A 24 10.06 8.83 -4.96
N HIS A 25 9.14 7.96 -5.36
CA HIS A 25 9.09 7.38 -6.71
C HIS A 25 8.35 8.25 -7.74
N LEU A 26 7.71 9.35 -7.32
CA LEU A 26 6.99 10.27 -8.19
C LEU A 26 7.71 11.62 -8.28
N PRO A 27 7.66 12.30 -9.44
CA PRO A 27 8.24 13.63 -9.60
C PRO A 27 7.70 14.62 -8.58
N GLU A 28 8.52 15.54 -8.10
CA GLU A 28 8.13 16.57 -7.13
C GLU A 28 6.85 17.32 -7.55
N LYS A 29 5.97 17.61 -6.58
CA LYS A 29 4.77 18.42 -6.82
C LYS A 29 4.94 19.75 -6.11
N ARG A 30 4.64 20.87 -6.79
CA ARG A 30 4.69 22.22 -6.20
C ARG A 30 3.33 22.90 -6.19
N ASN A 31 3.11 23.82 -5.25
CA ASN A 31 1.93 24.69 -5.23
C ASN A 31 2.16 25.97 -6.07
N LYS A 32 1.16 26.87 -6.10
CA LYS A 32 1.26 28.16 -6.81
C LYS A 32 2.35 29.08 -6.24
N ALA A 33 2.70 28.92 -4.96
CA ALA A 33 3.77 29.65 -4.29
C ALA A 33 5.15 29.00 -4.48
N ASN A 34 5.27 28.03 -5.41
CA ASN A 34 6.50 27.28 -5.70
C ASN A 34 7.02 26.42 -4.54
N GLU A 35 6.21 26.15 -3.52
CA GLU A 35 6.57 25.30 -2.38
C GLU A 35 6.32 23.83 -2.70
N VAL A 36 7.21 22.96 -2.20
CA VAL A 36 7.12 21.51 -2.39
C VAL A 36 5.98 20.92 -1.55
N ILE A 37 5.08 20.18 -2.20
CA ILE A 37 3.98 19.45 -1.56
C ILE A 37 4.45 18.00 -1.29
N PRO A 38 4.76 17.63 -0.03
CA PRO A 38 5.20 16.28 0.28
C PRO A 38 4.06 15.27 0.06
N ARG A 39 4.36 14.18 -0.66
CA ARG A 39 3.43 13.07 -0.86
C ARG A 39 3.47 12.12 0.33
N VAL A 40 2.78 12.52 1.41
CA VAL A 40 2.70 11.72 2.64
C VAL A 40 1.58 10.69 2.55
N LYS A 41 1.89 9.45 2.91
CA LYS A 41 0.97 8.33 3.06
C LYS A 41 1.09 7.74 4.45
N THR A 42 0.04 7.08 4.93
CA THR A 42 0.05 6.36 6.20
C THR A 42 0.07 4.87 5.92
N ILE A 43 0.98 4.13 6.54
CA ILE A 43 1.04 2.68 6.42
C ILE A 43 -0.17 2.07 7.14
N PHE A 44 -1.00 1.35 6.39
CA PHE A 44 -2.11 0.56 6.91
C PHE A 44 -1.63 -0.77 7.50
N GLY A 45 -0.70 -1.42 6.81
CA GLY A 45 -0.11 -2.70 7.19
C GLY A 45 0.88 -3.21 6.15
N LEU A 46 1.22 -4.49 6.20
CA LEU A 46 1.97 -5.15 5.14
C LEU A 46 1.03 -5.75 4.09
N ALA A 47 1.56 -6.17 2.94
CA ALA A 47 0.78 -6.92 1.95
C ALA A 47 0.24 -8.24 2.53
N ARG A 48 -1.06 -8.53 2.32
CA ARG A 48 -1.75 -9.72 2.86
C ARG A 48 -2.67 -10.38 1.84
N LYS A 49 -2.83 -11.70 1.95
CA LYS A 49 -3.63 -12.53 1.03
C LYS A 49 -5.09 -12.10 0.84
N ASP A 50 -5.67 -11.47 1.86
CA ASP A 50 -7.05 -11.02 1.86
C ASP A 50 -7.21 -9.54 1.46
N ASP A 51 -6.13 -8.88 1.04
CA ASP A 51 -6.19 -7.56 0.40
C ASP A 51 -6.94 -7.65 -0.94
N GLY A 52 -7.86 -6.70 -1.16
CA GLY A 52 -8.64 -6.57 -2.38
C GLY A 52 -9.71 -7.64 -2.57
N HIS A 53 -10.11 -8.40 -1.55
CA HIS A 53 -11.06 -9.52 -1.67
C HIS A 53 -12.37 -9.17 -2.42
N GLY A 54 -12.83 -7.92 -2.37
CA GLY A 54 -14.03 -7.46 -3.09
C GLY A 54 -13.80 -6.90 -4.50
N MET A 55 -12.56 -6.90 -5.01
CA MET A 55 -12.22 -6.40 -6.34
C MET A 55 -12.56 -7.42 -7.42
N ALA A 56 -12.87 -6.95 -8.63
CA ALA A 56 -13.04 -7.84 -9.80
C ALA A 56 -11.74 -8.63 -10.10
N HIS A 57 -10.59 -7.97 -9.90
CA HIS A 57 -9.27 -8.55 -10.10
C HIS A 57 -8.42 -8.30 -8.84
N PRO A 58 -8.61 -9.10 -7.78
CA PRO A 58 -7.88 -8.91 -6.53
C PRO A 58 -6.37 -9.13 -6.74
N PRO A 59 -5.51 -8.44 -5.97
CA PRO A 59 -4.08 -8.72 -5.97
C PRO A 59 -3.77 -10.17 -5.60
N ARG A 60 -2.73 -10.73 -6.21
CA ARG A 60 -2.24 -12.07 -5.89
C ARG A 60 -1.03 -11.93 -4.98
N ILE A 61 -1.12 -12.48 -3.78
CA ILE A 61 -0.10 -12.31 -2.74
C ILE A 61 0.31 -13.68 -2.21
N ARG A 62 1.61 -13.99 -2.30
CA ARG A 62 2.12 -15.29 -1.87
C ARG A 62 1.99 -15.52 -0.36
N GLN A 63 2.29 -14.52 0.45
CA GLN A 63 2.35 -14.61 1.92
C GLN A 63 2.21 -13.25 2.62
N HIS A 64 1.96 -13.28 3.93
CA HIS A 64 1.94 -12.07 4.76
C HIS A 64 3.30 -11.37 4.75
N GLY A 65 3.34 -10.10 4.35
CA GLY A 65 4.59 -9.38 4.17
C GLY A 65 5.41 -9.86 2.96
N ALA A 66 4.74 -10.31 1.90
CA ALA A 66 5.39 -10.66 0.64
C ALA A 66 6.17 -9.48 0.04
N GLY A 67 7.25 -9.81 -0.66
CA GLY A 67 8.09 -8.86 -1.37
C GLY A 67 7.55 -8.50 -2.77
N ALA A 68 8.26 -7.61 -3.46
CA ALA A 68 7.82 -7.02 -4.72
C ALA A 68 7.68 -8.01 -5.89
N LYS A 69 8.38 -9.15 -5.84
CA LYS A 69 8.25 -10.23 -6.84
C LYS A 69 7.12 -11.22 -6.53
N ASP A 70 6.63 -11.22 -5.29
CA ASP A 70 5.63 -12.17 -4.78
C ASP A 70 4.25 -11.50 -4.57
N VAL A 71 4.09 -10.27 -5.08
CA VAL A 71 2.84 -9.52 -5.09
C VAL A 71 2.58 -9.03 -6.50
N GLU A 72 1.43 -9.45 -7.05
CA GLU A 72 0.94 -9.03 -8.35
C GLU A 72 -0.38 -8.28 -8.21
N PHE A 73 -0.61 -7.31 -9.07
CA PHE A 73 -1.90 -6.63 -9.19
C PHE A 73 -2.32 -6.55 -10.66
N TRP A 74 -3.62 -6.38 -10.88
CA TRP A 74 -4.18 -6.23 -12.21
C TRP A 74 -3.87 -4.84 -12.78
N LEU A 75 -3.23 -4.82 -13.94
CA LEU A 75 -2.95 -3.63 -14.72
C LEU A 75 -3.82 -3.66 -15.98
N ASP A 76 -4.71 -2.68 -16.10
CA ASP A 76 -5.53 -2.49 -17.29
C ASP A 76 -4.63 -2.14 -18.50
N GLY A 77 -4.91 -2.75 -19.63
CA GLY A 77 -4.07 -2.82 -20.83
C GLY A 77 -4.22 -1.66 -21.81
N GLU A 78 -4.94 -0.60 -21.45
CA GLU A 78 -5.14 0.55 -22.35
C GLU A 78 -5.11 1.91 -21.63
N ALA A 79 -4.19 2.07 -20.68
CA ALA A 79 -3.88 3.39 -20.10
C ALA A 79 -2.48 3.44 -19.50
N ASN A 80 -1.44 3.43 -20.34
CA ASN A 80 -0.16 4.05 -19.98
C ASN A 80 -0.28 5.58 -19.99
N SER A 81 -1.26 6.12 -19.25
CA SER A 81 -1.46 7.55 -19.05
C SER A 81 -1.44 7.85 -17.55
N SER A 82 -0.24 7.84 -16.97
CA SER A 82 0.22 8.82 -15.96
C SER A 82 -0.80 9.31 -14.91
N ARG A 83 -1.71 8.45 -14.44
CA ARG A 83 -2.71 8.81 -13.44
C ARG A 83 -2.80 7.67 -12.44
N ALA A 84 -2.07 7.86 -11.33
CA ALA A 84 -2.26 7.05 -10.14
C ALA A 84 -3.77 6.92 -9.85
N PRO A 85 -4.29 5.72 -9.53
CA PRO A 85 -5.71 5.51 -9.36
C PRO A 85 -6.22 6.37 -8.20
N LYS A 86 -7.15 7.28 -8.50
CA LYS A 86 -7.98 7.91 -7.47
C LYS A 86 -8.95 6.85 -6.97
N ALA A 87 -8.79 6.44 -5.71
CA ALA A 87 -9.78 5.63 -5.02
C ALA A 87 -11.15 6.32 -5.14
N ALA A 88 -12.10 5.66 -5.81
CA ALA A 88 -13.48 6.11 -5.88
C ALA A 88 -14.11 5.90 -4.50
N ALA A 89 -14.26 6.99 -3.75
CA ALA A 89 -15.09 7.02 -2.55
C ALA A 89 -16.56 6.92 -2.97
N LYS A 90 -17.18 5.75 -2.84
CA LYS A 90 -18.65 5.66 -2.82
C LYS A 90 -19.13 6.06 -1.42
N GLY A 91 -19.61 7.29 -1.30
CA GLY A 91 -20.40 7.75 -0.18
C GLY A 91 -21.72 6.99 -0.11
N GLY A 92 -22.01 6.39 1.04
CA GLY A 92 -23.28 5.74 1.30
C GLY A 92 -24.36 6.76 1.65
N ALA A 93 -25.42 6.80 0.85
CA ALA A 93 -26.70 7.37 1.23
C ALA A 93 -27.75 6.25 1.24
N LYS A 94 -28.41 6.14 2.39
CA LYS A 94 -29.34 5.10 2.82
C LYS A 94 -30.71 5.33 2.15
N GLY A 95 -31.17 4.38 1.33
CA GLY A 95 -32.50 4.39 0.71
C GLY A 95 -33.08 2.98 0.65
N LYS A 96 -34.19 2.78 1.37
CA LYS A 96 -34.88 1.52 1.64
C LYS A 96 -35.93 1.28 0.55
N GLY A 97 -35.87 0.15 -0.17
CA GLY A 97 -36.89 -0.24 -1.15
C GLY A 97 -36.74 -1.70 -1.57
N LYS A 98 -37.77 -2.51 -1.30
CA LYS A 98 -37.81 -3.97 -1.41
C LYS A 98 -38.56 -4.33 -2.71
N GLY A 99 -37.93 -5.03 -3.63
CA GLY A 99 -38.56 -5.55 -4.85
C GLY A 99 -37.70 -6.67 -5.44
N LYS A 100 -38.20 -7.90 -5.37
CA LYS A 100 -37.63 -9.09 -6.01
C LYS A 100 -38.09 -9.09 -7.46
N ASP A 101 -37.18 -9.22 -8.42
CA ASP A 101 -37.40 -10.04 -9.61
C ASP A 101 -36.07 -10.45 -10.24
N LYS A 102 -36.04 -11.69 -10.73
CA LYS A 102 -34.89 -12.39 -11.28
C LYS A 102 -34.50 -11.80 -12.63
N ALA A 103 -33.26 -11.37 -12.79
CA ALA A 103 -32.62 -11.20 -14.09
C ALA A 103 -31.16 -11.68 -14.03
N GLN A 104 -30.92 -12.74 -14.81
CA GLN A 104 -29.68 -13.24 -15.43
C GLN A 104 -28.41 -12.40 -15.19
N PRO A 105 -27.27 -12.99 -14.75
CA PRO A 105 -26.00 -12.30 -14.77
C PRO A 105 -25.50 -12.30 -16.21
N GLU A 106 -25.89 -11.29 -16.97
CA GLU A 106 -25.20 -10.96 -18.21
C GLU A 106 -23.83 -10.40 -17.81
N SER A 107 -22.84 -11.30 -17.76
CA SER A 107 -21.44 -10.95 -17.72
C SER A 107 -21.12 -10.21 -19.01
N SER A 108 -21.29 -8.89 -19.00
CA SER A 108 -20.71 -7.99 -19.98
C SER A 108 -19.20 -8.02 -19.77
N ALA A 109 -18.57 -9.09 -20.26
CA ALA A 109 -17.14 -9.20 -20.43
C ALA A 109 -16.74 -8.16 -21.47
N ALA A 110 -16.58 -6.91 -21.02
CA ALA A 110 -15.71 -5.98 -21.70
C ALA A 110 -14.34 -6.65 -21.68
N SER A 111 -13.91 -7.15 -22.84
CA SER A 111 -12.53 -7.54 -23.12
C SER A 111 -11.63 -6.32 -22.97
N GLY A 112 -11.48 -5.82 -21.76
CA GLY A 112 -10.37 -4.95 -21.39
C GLY A 112 -9.15 -5.82 -21.47
N SER A 113 -8.29 -5.57 -22.46
CA SER A 113 -6.94 -6.10 -22.42
C SER A 113 -6.37 -5.69 -21.07
N GLY A 114 -5.83 -6.63 -20.31
CA GLY A 114 -5.35 -6.38 -18.96
C GLY A 114 -4.56 -7.58 -18.50
N ARG A 115 -3.62 -7.35 -17.59
CA ARG A 115 -2.73 -8.42 -17.13
C ARG A 115 -2.33 -8.22 -15.69
N TYR A 116 -2.04 -9.33 -15.01
CA TYR A 116 -1.31 -9.26 -13.77
C TYR A 116 0.14 -8.83 -14.03
N ILE A 117 0.63 -7.95 -13.16
CA ILE A 117 2.03 -7.51 -13.15
C ILE A 117 2.54 -7.54 -11.72
N THR A 118 3.79 -7.98 -11.53
CA THR A 118 4.44 -7.88 -10.23
C THR A 118 4.69 -6.42 -9.87
N VAL A 119 4.71 -6.09 -8.57
CA VAL A 119 5.11 -4.75 -8.13
C VAL A 119 6.55 -4.44 -8.56
N PHE A 120 7.43 -5.44 -8.59
CA PHE A 120 8.80 -5.30 -9.09
C PHE A 120 8.84 -4.83 -10.54
N ASP A 121 8.13 -5.52 -11.45
CA ASP A 121 8.12 -5.19 -12.87
C ASP A 121 7.43 -3.85 -13.10
N PHE A 122 6.34 -3.56 -12.39
CA PHE A 122 5.66 -2.27 -12.49
C PHE A 122 6.58 -1.09 -12.12
N PHE A 123 7.34 -1.20 -11.02
CA PHE A 123 8.28 -0.15 -10.65
C PHE A 123 9.43 -0.01 -11.65
N ARG A 124 9.89 -1.14 -12.21
CA ARG A 124 10.92 -1.14 -13.25
C ARG A 124 10.43 -0.47 -14.53
N THR A 125 9.23 -0.79 -15.02
CA THR A 125 8.75 -0.28 -16.32
C THR A 125 8.15 1.12 -16.21
N THR A 126 7.36 1.39 -15.17
CA THR A 126 6.56 2.62 -15.05
C THR A 126 7.35 3.77 -14.43
N TYR A 127 8.25 3.48 -13.49
CA TYR A 127 9.06 4.49 -12.78
C TYR A 127 10.54 4.43 -13.12
N ASN A 128 10.95 3.55 -14.05
CA ASN A 128 12.35 3.28 -14.37
C ASN A 128 13.21 2.99 -13.13
N ARG A 129 12.63 2.28 -12.14
CA ARG A 129 13.26 2.05 -10.84
C ARG A 129 13.44 0.56 -10.55
N VAL A 130 14.70 0.13 -10.56
CA VAL A 130 15.08 -1.24 -10.18
C VAL A 130 15.22 -1.33 -8.66
N LEU A 131 14.35 -2.12 -8.05
CA LEU A 131 14.37 -2.37 -6.60
C LEU A 131 15.59 -3.24 -6.24
N GLN A 132 16.39 -2.76 -5.29
CA GLN A 132 17.62 -3.44 -4.84
C GLN A 132 17.31 -4.58 -3.85
N HIS A 133 16.19 -4.48 -3.15
CA HIS A 133 15.79 -5.43 -2.13
C HIS A 133 14.35 -5.91 -2.36
N PRO A 134 14.08 -6.59 -3.49
CA PRO A 134 12.74 -7.05 -3.85
C PRO A 134 12.13 -8.04 -2.85
N GLN A 135 12.94 -8.66 -2.00
CA GLN A 135 12.52 -9.58 -0.94
C GLN A 135 11.94 -8.86 0.29
N LEU A 136 12.14 -7.56 0.44
CA LEU A 136 11.61 -6.82 1.59
C LEU A 136 10.08 -6.72 1.50
N PRO A 137 9.36 -6.83 2.64
CA PRO A 137 7.92 -6.72 2.67
C PRO A 137 7.41 -5.43 2.04
N LEU A 138 6.42 -5.57 1.16
CA LEU A 138 5.67 -4.42 0.66
C LEU A 138 4.76 -3.86 1.75
N VAL A 139 4.74 -2.53 1.88
CA VAL A 139 3.80 -1.84 2.76
C VAL A 139 2.53 -1.51 1.98
N ASN A 140 1.37 -1.75 2.59
CA ASN A 140 0.08 -1.30 2.10
C ASN A 140 -0.22 0.10 2.69
N CYS A 141 -0.33 1.11 1.82
CA CYS A 141 -0.65 2.50 2.16
C CYS A 141 -2.08 2.91 1.76
N GLY A 142 -2.91 1.94 1.35
CA GLY A 142 -4.33 2.07 1.08
C GLY A 142 -5.14 1.53 2.25
N ASN A 143 -6.01 0.56 1.97
CA ASN A 143 -6.72 -0.22 2.99
C ASN A 143 -6.89 -1.68 2.50
N ARG A 144 -7.73 -2.45 3.20
CA ARG A 144 -7.97 -3.86 2.86
C ARG A 144 -8.78 -4.02 1.59
N GLU A 145 -9.75 -3.13 1.37
CA GLU A 145 -10.68 -3.18 0.24
C GLU A 145 -10.04 -2.64 -1.05
N ASN A 146 -9.18 -1.63 -0.90
CA ASN A 146 -8.47 -0.89 -1.94
C ASN A 146 -6.98 -0.76 -1.56
N PRO A 147 -6.20 -1.85 -1.71
CA PRO A 147 -4.79 -1.85 -1.34
C PRO A 147 -3.94 -0.98 -2.26
N MET A 148 -2.86 -0.43 -1.71
CA MET A 148 -1.84 0.32 -2.45
C MET A 148 -0.46 -0.11 -1.96
N TYR A 149 0.25 -0.92 -2.75
CA TYR A 149 1.56 -1.45 -2.37
C TYR A 149 2.69 -0.50 -2.72
N LEU A 150 3.57 -0.25 -1.75
CA LEU A 150 4.81 0.50 -1.94
C LEU A 150 6.01 -0.30 -1.45
N PRO A 151 7.11 -0.37 -2.23
CA PRO A 151 8.41 -0.82 -1.75
C PRO A 151 8.93 0.04 -0.61
N ALA A 152 9.54 -0.58 0.41
CA ALA A 152 10.17 0.17 1.49
C ALA A 152 11.24 1.16 0.98
N GLU A 153 11.93 0.82 -0.11
CA GLU A 153 12.96 1.63 -0.77
C GLU A 153 12.46 3.00 -1.28
N VAL A 154 11.14 3.18 -1.44
CA VAL A 154 10.54 4.44 -1.91
C VAL A 154 9.79 5.20 -0.82
N CYS A 155 9.92 4.76 0.43
CA CYS A 155 9.23 5.30 1.60
C CYS A 155 10.23 5.88 2.59
N VAL A 156 10.21 7.19 2.79
CA VAL A 156 11.00 7.89 3.82
C VAL A 156 10.09 8.19 5.00
N VAL A 157 10.46 7.76 6.21
CA VAL A 157 9.66 8.05 7.42
C VAL A 157 9.58 9.56 7.64
N PHE A 158 8.36 10.07 7.79
CA PHE A 158 8.15 11.49 8.05
C PHE A 158 8.68 11.84 9.45
N ALA A 159 9.47 12.92 9.58
CA ALA A 159 10.12 13.26 10.84
C ALA A 159 9.14 13.71 11.95
N GLY A 160 9.57 13.65 13.20
CA GLY A 160 8.82 14.15 14.36
C GLY A 160 7.62 13.30 14.79
N GLN A 161 7.52 12.06 14.30
CA GLN A 161 6.43 11.16 14.69
C GLN A 161 6.71 10.49 16.05
N PRO A 162 5.72 10.46 16.97
CA PRO A 162 5.88 9.76 18.24
C PRO A 162 5.93 8.24 18.03
N SER A 163 6.81 7.56 18.76
CA SER A 163 6.80 6.10 18.84
C SER A 163 5.59 5.65 19.65
N LYS A 164 4.77 4.75 19.09
CA LYS A 164 3.63 4.13 19.80
C LYS A 164 4.01 2.85 20.54
N SER A 165 5.24 2.38 20.38
CA SER A 165 5.70 1.15 21.00
C SER A 165 6.09 1.41 22.45
N LYS A 166 5.72 0.50 23.34
CA LYS A 166 6.20 0.54 24.73
C LYS A 166 7.71 0.31 24.72
N LEU A 167 8.45 1.19 25.37
CA LEU A 167 9.88 1.04 25.57
C LEU A 167 10.11 -0.14 26.52
N ASP A 168 11.17 -0.92 26.26
CA ASP A 168 11.64 -1.89 27.24
C ASP A 168 12.37 -1.19 28.39
N GLY A 169 12.70 -1.93 29.45
CA GLY A 169 13.35 -1.36 30.64
C GLY A 169 14.71 -0.74 30.35
N THR A 170 15.48 -1.31 29.41
CA THR A 170 16.79 -0.78 29.02
C THR A 170 16.63 0.51 28.22
N GLN A 171 15.71 0.54 27.25
CA GLN A 171 15.37 1.74 26.49
C GLN A 171 14.84 2.85 27.40
N THR A 172 14.02 2.50 28.39
CA THR A 172 13.52 3.45 29.40
C THR A 172 14.65 4.01 30.24
N GLN A 173 15.58 3.17 30.70
CA GLN A 173 16.75 3.61 31.45
C GLN A 173 17.63 4.56 30.62
N GLN A 174 17.81 4.29 29.33
CA GLN A 174 18.55 5.17 28.42
C GLN A 174 17.83 6.50 28.21
N MET A 175 16.50 6.50 28.03
CA MET A 175 15.71 7.73 27.97
C MET A 175 15.89 8.58 29.24
N ILE A 176 15.84 7.97 30.43
CA ILE A 176 16.05 8.67 31.71
C ILE A 176 17.47 9.24 31.82
N ARG A 177 18.48 8.49 31.35
CA ARG A 177 19.88 8.94 31.40
C ARG A 177 20.16 10.17 30.53
N HIS A 178 19.37 10.36 29.48
CA HIS A 178 19.50 11.45 28.51
C HIS A 178 18.39 12.50 28.64
N ALA A 179 17.65 12.50 29.76
CA ALA A 179 16.59 13.45 30.08
C ALA A 179 17.11 14.73 30.74
#